data_AF-A0A661ASK4-F1
#
_entry.id   AF-A0A661ASK4-F1
#
_cell.length_a   1.000
_cell.length_b   1.000
_cell.length_c   1.000
_cell.angle_alpha   90.00
_cell.angle_beta   90.00
_cell.angle_gamma   90.00
#
_symmetry.space_group_name_H-M   'P 1'
#
loop_
_entity.id
_entity.type
_entity.pdbx_description
1 polymer ?
#
loop_
_entity_poly.entity_id
_entity_poly.type
_entity_poly.pdbx_seq_one_letter_code
_entity_poly.pdbx_strand_id
1 'polypeptide(L)'
;MKCKIIVFILLFSTLLIANEIDTANVKMDASKCFFINSKTGSKIAEWGTYDWVGKLQNDGEIWVFPAMLGTKYFWVNTETGQKIWGEYEDVENLEFAGTCHLFKALRKGKFAWISCKTGKPIGKFYEDVCCIQRTTDKWVFQVKEKKMWQWVDVETGKKLWGKYLSLGDLIPIEDFWVFWAQKNGKEYWINTKTGKAIGKGYEQVCCIDDIADRWVYWAKNKGKSFWVDAMTGKPVNEWGRWDDLCCIQQLKDGRWIFWVKDGAKEFWFNVTDNKKYNDKDCTKEYAN
;
A
#
# COMPACT_ATOMS: atom_id res chain seq x y z
N MET A 1 -19.58 -17.69 -33.26
CA MET A 1 -18.61 -16.87 -32.51
C MET A 1 -18.51 -17.48 -31.11
N LYS A 2 -17.38 -18.07 -30.72
CA LYS A 2 -17.24 -18.80 -29.45
C LYS A 2 -17.11 -17.77 -28.32
N CYS A 3 -18.17 -17.60 -27.52
CA CYS A 3 -18.14 -16.77 -26.32
C CYS A 3 -17.38 -17.54 -25.23
N LYS A 4 -16.21 -17.05 -24.82
CA LYS A 4 -15.49 -17.58 -23.66
C LYS A 4 -16.09 -16.95 -22.41
N ILE A 5 -16.63 -17.77 -21.51
CA ILE A 5 -17.10 -17.32 -20.20
C ILE A 5 -16.05 -17.66 -19.17
N ILE A 6 -15.70 -16.68 -18.35
CA ILE A 6 -14.88 -16.88 -17.16
C ILE A 6 -15.83 -17.23 -16.02
N VAL A 7 -15.76 -18.48 -15.55
CA VAL A 7 -16.52 -18.95 -14.37
C VAL A 7 -15.61 -18.89 -13.14
N PHE A 8 -16.05 -18.24 -12.06
CA PHE A 8 -15.35 -18.26 -10.78
C PHE A 8 -15.99 -19.27 -9.80
N ILE A 9 -15.14 -20.09 -9.18
CA ILE A 9 -15.50 -21.20 -8.29
C ILE A 9 -15.41 -20.75 -6.83
N LEU A 10 -16.42 -21.07 -6.02
CA LEU A 10 -16.37 -20.99 -4.56
C LEU A 10 -16.27 -22.39 -3.96
N LEU A 11 -15.13 -22.69 -3.34
CA LEU A 11 -14.93 -23.88 -2.53
C LEU A 11 -14.99 -23.49 -1.05
N PHE A 12 -16.03 -23.95 -0.35
CA PHE A 12 -15.96 -24.05 1.09
C PHE A 12 -14.82 -25.02 1.45
N SER A 13 -13.88 -24.49 2.23
CA SER A 13 -12.69 -25.14 2.80
C SER A 13 -11.59 -25.65 1.84
N THR A 14 -10.45 -24.96 1.96
CA THR A 14 -9.05 -25.42 1.86
C THR A 14 -8.33 -25.67 0.54
N LEU A 15 -8.92 -25.58 -0.66
CA LEU A 15 -8.12 -25.48 -1.90
C LEU A 15 -8.90 -24.76 -3.01
N LEU A 16 -8.29 -23.75 -3.63
CA LEU A 16 -8.79 -23.11 -4.85
C LEU A 16 -8.18 -23.82 -6.07
N ILE A 17 -9.00 -24.59 -6.78
CA ILE A 17 -8.66 -25.09 -8.12
C ILE A 17 -9.62 -24.41 -9.09
N ALA A 18 -9.08 -23.62 -10.02
CA ALA A 18 -9.84 -23.08 -11.14
C ALA A 18 -9.94 -24.18 -12.21
N ASN A 19 -11.15 -24.65 -12.49
CA ASN A 19 -11.43 -25.54 -13.63
C ASN A 19 -12.43 -24.85 -14.56
N GLU A 20 -12.17 -24.89 -15.86
CA GLU A 20 -13.11 -24.47 -16.89
C GLU A 20 -14.33 -25.40 -16.89
N ILE A 21 -15.54 -24.84 -16.85
CA ILE A 21 -16.77 -25.62 -17.03
C ILE A 21 -17.00 -25.78 -18.54
N ASP A 22 -17.21 -27.01 -19.00
CA ASP A 22 -17.63 -27.29 -20.37
C ASP A 22 -19.09 -26.81 -20.58
N THR A 23 -19.23 -25.67 -21.25
CA THR A 23 -20.54 -25.05 -21.53
C THR A 23 -21.22 -25.60 -22.78
N ALA A 24 -20.67 -26.61 -23.47
CA ALA A 24 -21.20 -27.10 -24.74
C ALA A 24 -22.64 -27.64 -24.65
N ASN A 25 -23.07 -28.08 -23.47
CA ASN A 25 -24.40 -28.66 -23.23
C ASN A 25 -25.35 -27.74 -22.45
N VAL A 26 -24.92 -26.50 -22.12
CA VAL A 26 -25.76 -25.54 -21.41
C VAL A 26 -26.44 -24.63 -22.45
N LYS A 27 -27.78 -24.69 -22.54
CA LYS A 27 -28.55 -23.70 -23.32
C LYS A 27 -28.28 -22.32 -22.72
N MET A 28 -27.45 -21.55 -23.43
CA MET A 28 -27.07 -20.21 -23.06
C MET A 28 -28.20 -19.24 -23.39
N ASP A 29 -28.88 -18.73 -22.37
CA ASP A 29 -29.74 -17.57 -22.52
C ASP A 29 -28.85 -16.32 -22.55
N ALA A 30 -28.60 -15.79 -23.75
CA ALA A 30 -27.82 -14.56 -23.93
C ALA A 30 -28.55 -13.32 -23.38
N SER A 31 -29.81 -13.44 -22.96
CA SER A 31 -30.59 -12.35 -22.40
C SER A 31 -30.47 -12.20 -20.89
N LYS A 32 -29.74 -13.09 -20.18
CA LYS A 32 -29.62 -13.02 -18.72
C LYS A 32 -28.29 -13.57 -18.18
N CYS A 33 -27.69 -12.91 -17.20
CA CYS A 33 -26.55 -13.41 -16.44
C CYS A 33 -27.04 -14.27 -15.25
N PHE A 34 -26.31 -15.34 -14.91
CA PHE A 34 -26.63 -16.22 -13.79
C PHE A 34 -25.38 -16.86 -13.19
N PHE A 35 -25.37 -17.11 -11.87
CA PHE A 35 -24.34 -17.98 -11.26
C PHE A 35 -24.85 -19.41 -11.23
N ILE A 36 -23.93 -20.35 -11.45
CA ILE A 36 -24.19 -21.79 -11.42
C ILE A 36 -23.40 -22.37 -10.25
N ASN A 37 -24.02 -23.28 -9.51
CA ASN A 37 -23.32 -24.12 -8.55
C ASN A 37 -22.52 -25.15 -9.34
N SER A 38 -21.19 -25.04 -9.30
CA SER A 38 -20.32 -25.93 -10.08
C SER A 38 -20.42 -27.41 -9.68
N LYS A 39 -20.86 -27.71 -8.46
CA LYS A 39 -21.04 -29.10 -7.99
C LYS A 39 -22.33 -29.73 -8.51
N THR A 40 -23.41 -28.96 -8.54
CA THR A 40 -24.74 -29.49 -8.86
C THR A 40 -25.22 -29.13 -10.26
N GLY A 41 -24.52 -28.23 -10.94
CA GLY A 41 -24.96 -27.62 -12.20
C GLY A 41 -26.22 -26.75 -12.05
N SER A 42 -26.72 -26.58 -10.83
CA SER A 42 -27.96 -25.85 -10.55
C SER A 42 -27.71 -24.35 -10.65
N LYS A 43 -28.66 -23.64 -11.26
CA LYS A 43 -28.70 -22.18 -11.22
C LYS A 43 -28.84 -21.73 -9.77
N ILE A 44 -27.90 -20.91 -9.29
CA ILE A 44 -27.95 -20.34 -7.93
C ILE A 44 -28.90 -19.14 -7.94
N ALA A 45 -28.75 -18.25 -8.92
CA ALA A 45 -29.66 -17.14 -9.14
C ALA A 45 -29.44 -16.48 -10.52
N GLU A 46 -30.41 -15.67 -10.91
CA GLU A 46 -30.57 -15.06 -12.24
C GLU A 46 -30.71 -13.55 -12.10
N TRP A 47 -29.86 -12.77 -12.79
CA TRP A 47 -29.89 -11.32 -12.68
C TRP A 47 -29.50 -10.68 -14.01
N GLY A 48 -30.38 -9.82 -14.52
CA GLY A 48 -30.10 -8.80 -15.56
C GLY A 48 -29.33 -9.23 -16.80
N THR A 49 -29.10 -8.28 -17.70
CA THR A 49 -28.01 -8.34 -18.69
C THR A 49 -26.95 -7.34 -18.28
N TYR A 50 -25.69 -7.76 -18.31
CA TYR A 50 -24.55 -6.88 -18.07
C TYR A 50 -23.57 -7.03 -19.24
N ASP A 51 -22.96 -5.92 -19.63
CA ASP A 51 -21.93 -5.89 -20.67
C ASP A 51 -20.61 -6.47 -20.15
N TRP A 52 -20.39 -6.41 -18.83
CA TRP A 52 -19.25 -7.01 -18.14
C TRP A 52 -19.62 -7.40 -16.71
N VAL A 53 -18.97 -8.46 -16.21
CA VAL A 53 -19.09 -8.96 -14.84
C VAL A 53 -17.68 -9.25 -14.32
N GLY A 54 -17.35 -8.72 -13.15
CA GLY A 54 -16.08 -8.94 -12.48
C GLY A 54 -16.11 -10.09 -11.48
N LYS A 55 -15.09 -10.14 -10.64
CA LYS A 55 -14.90 -11.22 -9.67
C LYS A 55 -15.93 -11.16 -8.54
N LEU A 56 -16.55 -12.31 -8.27
CA LEU A 56 -17.40 -12.53 -7.11
C LEU A 56 -16.59 -12.42 -5.80
N GLN A 57 -17.06 -11.59 -4.88
CA GLN A 57 -16.38 -11.20 -3.64
C GLN A 57 -17.39 -11.16 -2.48
N ASN A 58 -16.90 -11.29 -1.24
CA ASN A 58 -17.73 -11.19 -0.04
C ASN A 58 -17.36 -9.88 0.68
N ASP A 59 -18.35 -9.07 1.04
CA ASP A 59 -18.13 -7.77 1.71
C ASP A 59 -18.12 -7.87 3.25
N GLY A 60 -18.20 -9.08 3.78
CA GLY A 60 -18.34 -9.40 5.19
C GLY A 60 -19.75 -9.83 5.59
N GLU A 61 -20.77 -9.51 4.78
CA GLU A 61 -22.17 -9.81 5.07
C GLU A 61 -22.82 -10.59 3.91
N ILE A 62 -22.59 -10.14 2.67
CA ILE A 62 -23.20 -10.68 1.47
C ILE A 62 -22.16 -10.94 0.38
N TRP A 63 -22.53 -11.81 -0.55
CA TRP A 63 -21.78 -12.00 -1.79
C TRP A 63 -22.19 -10.94 -2.82
N VAL A 64 -21.18 -10.35 -3.46
CA VAL A 64 -21.31 -9.24 -4.40
C VAL A 64 -20.34 -9.38 -5.56
N PHE A 65 -20.66 -8.77 -6.69
CA PHE A 65 -19.74 -8.67 -7.83
C PHE A 65 -19.88 -7.31 -8.50
N PRO A 66 -18.79 -6.73 -9.07
CA PRO A 66 -18.91 -5.55 -9.88
C PRO A 66 -19.42 -5.93 -11.27
N ALA A 67 -20.23 -5.08 -11.87
CA ALA A 67 -20.77 -5.26 -13.20
C ALA A 67 -20.80 -3.93 -13.95
N MET A 68 -20.89 -4.01 -15.27
CA MET A 68 -21.02 -2.86 -16.15
C MET A 68 -22.27 -2.96 -17.02
N LEU A 69 -22.97 -1.84 -17.17
CA LEU A 69 -24.03 -1.67 -18.17
C LEU A 69 -23.84 -0.32 -18.87
N GLY A 70 -23.69 -0.36 -20.19
CA GLY A 70 -23.22 0.76 -20.99
C GLY A 70 -21.83 1.21 -20.54
N THR A 71 -21.77 2.42 -19.99
CA THR A 71 -20.53 3.05 -19.49
C THR A 71 -20.51 3.16 -17.97
N LYS A 72 -21.44 2.50 -17.27
CA LYS A 72 -21.60 2.62 -15.82
C LYS A 72 -21.25 1.32 -15.14
N TYR A 73 -20.34 1.43 -14.18
CA TYR A 73 -19.95 0.37 -13.27
C TYR A 73 -20.74 0.47 -11.96
N PHE A 74 -21.12 -0.66 -11.39
CA PHE A 74 -21.83 -0.76 -10.12
C PHE A 74 -21.59 -2.13 -9.49
N TRP A 75 -21.94 -2.28 -8.23
CA TRP A 75 -21.94 -3.57 -7.55
C TRP A 75 -23.33 -4.19 -7.54
N VAL A 76 -23.41 -5.51 -7.58
CA VAL A 76 -24.65 -6.28 -7.56
C VAL A 76 -24.66 -7.18 -6.33
N ASN A 77 -25.74 -7.13 -5.55
CA ASN A 77 -26.00 -8.10 -4.48
C ASN A 77 -26.48 -9.41 -5.11
N THR A 78 -25.81 -10.54 -4.82
CA THR A 78 -26.19 -11.83 -5.41
C THR A 78 -27.51 -12.39 -4.90
N GLU A 79 -27.93 -12.03 -3.69
CA GLU A 79 -29.17 -12.52 -3.09
C GLU A 79 -30.40 -11.87 -3.73
N THR A 80 -30.32 -10.57 -4.03
CA THR A 80 -31.46 -9.79 -4.54
C THR A 80 -31.36 -9.44 -6.02
N GLY A 81 -30.17 -9.52 -6.61
CA GLY A 81 -29.88 -9.02 -7.96
C GLY A 81 -29.88 -7.51 -8.11
N GLN A 82 -30.05 -6.78 -7.00
CA GLN A 82 -30.14 -5.33 -7.04
C GLN A 82 -28.77 -4.69 -7.16
N LYS A 83 -28.71 -3.56 -7.90
CA LYS A 83 -27.57 -2.65 -7.89
C LYS A 83 -27.44 -2.04 -6.50
N ILE A 84 -26.22 -2.04 -5.96
CA ILE A 84 -25.91 -1.50 -4.63
C ILE A 84 -24.76 -0.49 -4.72
N TRP A 85 -24.69 0.38 -3.70
CA TRP A 85 -23.61 1.35 -3.48
C TRP A 85 -23.37 2.37 -4.60
N GLY A 86 -24.29 2.52 -5.56
CA GLY A 86 -24.29 3.56 -6.57
C GLY A 86 -23.65 3.14 -7.90
N GLU A 87 -23.63 4.11 -8.83
CA GLU A 87 -23.07 3.94 -10.18
C GLU A 87 -21.87 4.86 -10.40
N TYR A 88 -20.87 4.34 -11.08
CA TYR A 88 -19.53 4.91 -11.22
C TYR A 88 -19.03 4.84 -12.66
N GLU A 89 -18.01 5.63 -12.95
CA GLU A 89 -17.26 5.56 -14.21
C GLU A 89 -16.27 4.39 -14.21
N ASP A 90 -15.85 3.95 -13.02
CA ASP A 90 -15.01 2.77 -12.81
C ASP A 90 -15.12 2.32 -11.33
N VAL A 91 -14.90 1.04 -11.07
CA VAL A 91 -14.80 0.45 -9.72
C VAL A 91 -13.68 -0.60 -9.68
N GLU A 92 -12.92 -0.60 -8.60
CA GLU A 92 -11.90 -1.63 -8.32
C GLU A 92 -12.46 -2.74 -7.40
N ASN A 93 -11.65 -3.77 -7.13
CA ASN A 93 -12.02 -4.86 -6.23
C ASN A 93 -12.22 -4.38 -4.78
N LEU A 94 -12.86 -5.24 -3.98
CA LEU A 94 -12.98 -5.00 -2.54
C LEU A 94 -11.62 -5.11 -1.86
N GLU A 95 -11.35 -4.18 -0.96
CA GLU A 95 -10.22 -4.18 -0.04
C GLU A 95 -10.73 -4.15 1.40
N PHE A 96 -10.18 -5.04 2.23
CA PHE A 96 -10.54 -5.08 3.64
C PHE A 96 -9.77 -4.02 4.44
N ALA A 97 -10.49 -3.25 5.24
CA ALA A 97 -9.92 -2.22 6.10
C ALA A 97 -10.53 -2.28 7.52
N GLY A 98 -10.12 -3.30 8.28
CA GLY A 98 -10.42 -3.43 9.72
C GLY A 98 -11.83 -3.91 10.01
N THR A 99 -12.83 -3.05 9.91
CA THR A 99 -14.23 -3.40 10.26
C THR A 99 -15.16 -3.37 9.06
N CYS A 100 -14.66 -3.04 7.87
CA CYS A 100 -15.46 -3.04 6.66
C CYS A 100 -14.60 -3.32 5.42
N HIS A 101 -15.26 -3.77 4.36
CA HIS A 101 -14.70 -3.73 3.01
C HIS A 101 -14.97 -2.36 2.38
N LEU A 102 -14.02 -1.93 1.57
CA LEU A 102 -14.06 -0.71 0.77
C LEU A 102 -13.82 -1.08 -0.70
N PHE A 103 -14.28 -0.25 -1.63
CA PHE A 103 -13.82 -0.31 -3.02
C PHE A 103 -13.46 1.08 -3.51
N LYS A 104 -12.45 1.17 -4.37
CA LYS A 104 -12.11 2.44 -5.03
C LYS A 104 -13.05 2.65 -6.20
N ALA A 105 -13.56 3.87 -6.35
CA ALA A 105 -14.51 4.22 -7.39
C ALA A 105 -14.19 5.57 -8.02
N LEU A 106 -14.39 5.66 -9.34
CA LEU A 106 -14.24 6.88 -10.14
C LEU A 106 -15.61 7.52 -10.40
N ARG A 107 -15.73 8.83 -10.14
CA ARG A 107 -16.93 9.61 -10.45
C ARG A 107 -16.56 11.04 -10.83
N LYS A 108 -16.95 11.48 -12.02
CA LYS A 108 -16.67 12.81 -12.57
C LYS A 108 -15.17 13.12 -12.55
N GLY A 109 -14.35 12.16 -12.95
CA GLY A 109 -12.88 12.31 -12.98
C GLY A 109 -12.21 12.40 -11.60
N LYS A 110 -12.89 11.98 -10.53
CA LYS A 110 -12.38 11.99 -9.16
C LYS A 110 -12.57 10.64 -8.47
N PHE A 111 -11.68 10.31 -7.55
CA PHE A 111 -11.66 9.00 -6.89
C PHE A 111 -12.10 9.08 -5.43
N ALA A 112 -12.70 8.00 -4.93
CA ALA A 112 -12.97 7.80 -3.51
C ALA A 112 -12.90 6.32 -3.13
N TRP A 113 -12.58 6.05 -1.87
CA TRP A 113 -12.90 4.77 -1.23
C TRP A 113 -14.34 4.79 -0.76
N ILE A 114 -15.15 3.86 -1.23
CA ILE A 114 -16.56 3.72 -0.87
C ILE A 114 -16.71 2.60 0.15
N SER A 115 -17.41 2.87 1.25
CA SER A 115 -17.69 1.87 2.28
C SER A 115 -18.82 0.95 1.87
N CYS A 116 -18.57 -0.36 1.82
CA CYS A 116 -19.62 -1.37 1.57
C CYS A 116 -20.72 -1.35 2.64
N LYS A 117 -20.36 -0.97 3.88
CA LYS A 117 -21.34 -0.85 4.98
C LYS A 117 -22.37 0.27 4.77
N THR A 118 -21.97 1.36 4.12
CA THR A 118 -22.83 2.56 4.01
C THR A 118 -23.17 2.97 2.58
N GLY A 119 -22.48 2.42 1.58
CA GLY A 119 -22.53 2.86 0.19
C GLY A 119 -22.05 4.29 -0.04
N LYS A 120 -21.31 4.89 0.92
CA LYS A 120 -20.87 6.29 0.89
C LYS A 120 -19.34 6.39 0.82
N PRO A 121 -18.80 7.47 0.21
CA PRO A 121 -17.36 7.72 0.22
C PRO A 121 -16.86 7.99 1.63
N ILE A 122 -15.67 7.48 1.96
CA ILE A 122 -14.93 7.88 3.16
C ILE A 122 -14.42 9.31 2.95
N GLY A 123 -15.08 10.27 3.60
CA GLY A 123 -14.88 11.70 3.38
C GLY A 123 -15.60 12.20 2.12
N LYS A 124 -14.94 12.18 0.96
CA LYS A 124 -15.46 12.71 -0.31
C LYS A 124 -14.70 12.15 -1.53
N PHE A 125 -15.01 12.64 -2.72
CA PHE A 125 -14.23 12.41 -3.92
C PHE A 125 -13.04 13.39 -4.03
N TYR A 126 -11.85 12.84 -4.26
CA TYR A 126 -10.55 13.51 -4.32
C TYR A 126 -9.98 13.51 -5.74
N GLU A 127 -8.92 14.29 -5.99
CA GLU A 127 -8.21 14.25 -7.29
C GLU A 127 -7.62 12.86 -7.54
N ASP A 128 -7.14 12.22 -6.47
CA ASP A 128 -6.67 10.85 -6.47
C ASP A 128 -6.81 10.24 -5.07
N VAL A 129 -6.89 8.92 -5.00
CA VAL A 129 -6.76 8.13 -3.78
C VAL A 129 -5.86 6.93 -4.04
N CYS A 130 -4.94 6.68 -3.12
CA CYS A 130 -4.15 5.46 -3.04
C CYS A 130 -4.21 4.97 -1.60
N CYS A 131 -3.27 4.12 -1.24
CA CYS A 131 -3.61 2.74 -1.03
C CYS A 131 -3.96 2.51 0.45
N ILE A 132 -4.81 1.52 0.73
CA ILE A 132 -5.20 1.23 2.11
C ILE A 132 -4.02 0.57 2.81
N GLN A 133 -3.65 1.13 3.97
CA GLN A 133 -2.57 0.62 4.81
C GLN A 133 -3.00 0.65 6.27
N ARG A 134 -2.22 -0.01 7.13
CA ARG A 134 -2.55 -0.19 8.53
C ARG A 134 -1.38 0.19 9.41
N THR A 135 -1.68 0.93 10.46
CA THR A 135 -0.82 1.09 11.64
C THR A 135 -1.34 0.22 12.78
N THR A 136 -0.69 0.20 13.95
CA THR A 136 -1.12 -0.64 15.07
C THR A 136 -2.57 -0.40 15.49
N ASP A 137 -3.06 0.84 15.43
CA ASP A 137 -4.35 1.24 15.98
C ASP A 137 -5.40 1.65 14.92
N LYS A 138 -5.01 1.82 13.65
CA LYS A 138 -5.94 2.30 12.61
C LYS A 138 -5.59 1.86 11.20
N TRP A 139 -6.61 1.83 10.38
CA TRP A 139 -6.51 1.75 8.92
C TRP A 139 -6.56 3.16 8.32
N VAL A 140 -5.72 3.40 7.33
CA VAL A 140 -5.56 4.69 6.67
C VAL A 140 -5.42 4.51 5.17
N PHE A 141 -5.64 5.58 4.42
CA PHE A 141 -5.37 5.64 2.99
C PHE A 141 -4.86 7.02 2.60
N GLN A 142 -4.26 7.12 1.42
CA GLN A 142 -3.71 8.37 0.91
C GLN A 142 -4.71 9.08 -0.01
N VAL A 143 -4.80 10.40 0.10
CA VAL A 143 -5.61 11.24 -0.79
C VAL A 143 -4.81 12.38 -1.36
N LYS A 144 -5.10 12.74 -2.61
CA LYS A 144 -4.55 13.91 -3.29
C LYS A 144 -5.60 15.01 -3.42
N GLU A 145 -5.26 16.20 -2.96
CA GLU A 145 -6.10 17.41 -3.09
C GLU A 145 -5.21 18.63 -3.31
N LYS A 146 -5.49 19.41 -4.35
CA LYS A 146 -4.74 20.62 -4.72
C LYS A 146 -3.24 20.34 -4.83
N LYS A 147 -2.88 19.25 -5.53
CA LYS A 147 -1.50 18.77 -5.72
C LYS A 147 -0.75 18.37 -4.43
N MET A 148 -1.45 18.21 -3.31
CA MET A 148 -0.85 17.78 -2.04
C MET A 148 -1.46 16.45 -1.60
N TRP A 149 -0.62 15.59 -1.06
CA TRP A 149 -0.99 14.31 -0.47
C TRP A 149 -1.20 14.41 1.04
N GLN A 150 -2.14 13.60 1.54
CA GLN A 150 -2.46 13.45 2.95
C GLN A 150 -2.88 12.02 3.28
N TRP A 151 -2.65 11.60 4.51
CA TRP A 151 -3.27 10.40 5.07
C TRP A 151 -4.67 10.72 5.58
N VAL A 152 -5.58 9.76 5.46
CA VAL A 152 -6.95 9.83 5.95
C VAL A 152 -7.26 8.56 6.74
N ASP A 153 -7.84 8.74 7.90
CA ASP A 153 -8.37 7.67 8.75
C ASP A 153 -9.59 7.03 8.08
N VAL A 154 -9.57 5.70 7.90
CA VAL A 154 -10.65 4.97 7.22
C VAL A 154 -11.98 5.06 7.98
N GLU A 155 -11.94 4.96 9.31
CA GLU A 155 -13.14 4.89 10.14
C GLU A 155 -13.86 6.25 10.19
N THR A 156 -13.09 7.32 10.35
CA THR A 156 -13.64 8.65 10.60
C THR A 156 -13.61 9.57 9.39
N GLY A 157 -12.86 9.23 8.34
CA GLY A 157 -12.59 10.10 7.19
C GLY A 157 -11.77 11.35 7.55
N LYS A 158 -11.19 11.41 8.76
CA LYS A 158 -10.39 12.55 9.20
C LYS A 158 -9.00 12.52 8.59
N LYS A 159 -8.51 13.70 8.19
CA LYS A 159 -7.15 13.88 7.68
C LYS A 159 -6.13 13.80 8.81
N LEU A 160 -5.04 13.08 8.59
CA LEU A 160 -4.00 12.79 9.56
C LEU A 160 -2.64 13.35 9.14
N TRP A 161 -1.78 13.57 10.13
CA TRP A 161 -0.32 13.75 10.04
C TRP A 161 0.22 14.81 9.07
N GLY A 162 -0.62 15.70 8.53
CA GLY A 162 -0.21 16.87 7.76
C GLY A 162 -0.56 16.82 6.27
N LYS A 163 0.12 17.69 5.51
CA LYS A 163 -0.01 17.88 4.05
C LYS A 163 1.37 17.95 3.43
N TYR A 164 1.60 17.17 2.38
CA TYR A 164 2.91 16.99 1.76
C TYR A 164 2.80 17.00 0.24
N LEU A 165 3.89 17.34 -0.45
CA LEU A 165 3.96 17.28 -1.91
C LEU A 165 3.95 15.84 -2.41
N SER A 166 4.54 14.94 -1.62
CA SER A 166 4.66 13.50 -1.87
C SER A 166 4.63 12.75 -0.53
N LEU A 167 4.13 11.52 -0.55
CA LEU A 167 4.10 10.59 0.57
C LEU A 167 4.65 9.23 0.13
N GLY A 168 5.35 8.56 1.04
CA GLY A 168 5.72 7.15 0.90
C GLY A 168 4.79 6.24 1.69
N ASP A 169 5.05 4.94 1.62
CA ASP A 169 4.33 3.92 2.39
C ASP A 169 4.66 3.97 3.88
N LEU A 170 3.81 3.32 4.68
CA LEU A 170 4.03 3.13 6.11
C LEU A 170 5.06 2.04 6.37
N ILE A 171 6.04 2.36 7.20
CA ILE A 171 7.10 1.44 7.66
C ILE A 171 7.01 1.32 9.18
N PRO A 172 6.94 0.10 9.74
CA PRO A 172 6.95 -0.09 11.19
C PRO A 172 8.37 0.10 11.73
N ILE A 173 8.50 0.82 12.85
CA ILE A 173 9.74 0.95 13.62
C ILE A 173 9.44 0.84 15.11
N GLU A 174 10.07 -0.14 15.77
CA GLU A 174 9.72 -0.58 17.13
C GLU A 174 8.20 -0.61 17.41
N ASP A 175 7.71 0.38 18.18
CA ASP A 175 6.36 0.46 18.71
C ASP A 175 5.46 1.46 17.95
N PHE A 176 5.94 2.02 16.84
CA PHE A 176 5.21 2.98 16.01
C PHE A 176 5.47 2.77 14.51
N TRP A 177 4.87 3.65 13.69
CA TRP A 177 5.04 3.63 12.25
C TRP A 177 5.57 4.97 11.76
N VAL A 178 6.26 4.96 10.64
CA VAL A 178 6.70 6.17 9.95
C VAL A 178 6.30 6.15 8.49
N PHE A 179 6.31 7.32 7.87
CA PHE A 179 6.27 7.43 6.42
C PHE A 179 7.21 8.55 5.96
N TRP A 180 7.76 8.37 4.77
CA TRP A 180 8.54 9.42 4.10
C TRP A 180 7.59 10.48 3.55
N ALA A 181 8.00 11.75 3.62
CA ALA A 181 7.23 12.85 3.08
C ALA A 181 8.10 13.99 2.56
N GLN A 182 7.63 14.66 1.52
CA GLN A 182 8.28 15.84 0.94
C GLN A 182 7.51 17.13 1.22
N LYS A 183 8.17 18.17 1.71
CA LYS A 183 7.57 19.50 1.93
C LYS A 183 8.61 20.61 1.82
N ASN A 184 8.30 21.64 1.01
CA ASN A 184 9.13 22.83 0.82
C ASN A 184 10.58 22.51 0.41
N GLY A 185 10.76 21.59 -0.54
CA GLY A 185 12.09 21.20 -1.04
C GLY A 185 12.93 20.38 -0.04
N LYS A 186 12.31 19.87 1.02
CA LYS A 186 12.94 18.99 2.01
C LYS A 186 12.19 17.69 2.15
N GLU A 187 12.90 16.69 2.65
CA GLU A 187 12.38 15.37 2.95
C GLU A 187 12.42 15.08 4.45
N TYR A 188 11.46 14.27 4.90
CA TYR A 188 11.19 13.98 6.30
C TYR A 188 10.75 12.53 6.45
N TRP A 189 11.12 11.92 7.58
CA TRP A 189 10.38 10.80 8.15
C TRP A 189 9.37 11.36 9.16
N ILE A 190 8.10 10.98 9.07
CA ILE A 190 7.04 11.45 9.97
C ILE A 190 6.66 10.33 10.92
N ASN A 191 6.70 10.60 12.23
CA ASN A 191 6.23 9.68 13.26
C ASN A 191 4.69 9.71 13.34
N THR A 192 4.02 8.57 13.11
CA THR A 192 2.55 8.50 13.08
C THR A 192 1.89 8.63 14.45
N LYS A 193 2.57 8.33 15.56
CA LYS A 193 2.02 8.59 16.91
C LYS A 193 1.88 10.08 17.18
N THR A 194 2.85 10.88 16.74
CA THR A 194 2.88 12.33 17.04
C THR A 194 2.40 13.20 15.88
N GLY A 195 2.40 12.68 14.66
CA GLY A 195 2.19 13.45 13.43
C GLY A 195 3.29 14.46 13.14
N LYS A 196 4.46 14.35 13.79
CA LYS A 196 5.58 15.28 13.66
C LYS A 196 6.74 14.63 12.92
N ALA A 197 7.56 15.47 12.29
CA ALA A 197 8.79 15.01 11.67
C ALA A 197 9.78 14.52 12.72
N ILE A 198 10.50 13.45 12.36
CA ILE A 198 11.71 13.00 13.01
C ILE A 198 12.85 13.86 12.47
N GLY A 199 13.52 14.57 13.36
CA GLY A 199 14.56 15.54 13.00
C GLY A 199 14.01 16.83 12.38
N LYS A 200 14.88 17.57 11.69
CA LYS A 200 14.61 18.94 11.21
C LYS A 200 14.25 19.06 9.72
N GLY A 201 14.14 17.93 9.02
CA GLY A 201 14.06 17.86 7.57
C GLY A 201 15.40 18.13 6.88
N TYR A 202 15.67 17.35 5.85
CA TYR A 202 16.96 17.33 5.14
C TYR A 202 16.75 17.53 3.65
N GLU A 203 17.83 17.80 2.90
CA GLU A 203 17.76 17.95 1.44
C GLU A 203 17.35 16.62 0.79
N GLN A 204 17.83 15.52 1.37
CA GLN A 204 17.45 14.17 1.01
C GLN A 204 17.46 13.29 2.28
N VAL A 205 16.55 12.34 2.35
CA VAL A 205 16.64 11.21 3.28
C VAL A 205 16.44 9.91 2.50
N CYS A 206 16.92 8.80 3.05
CA CYS A 206 16.73 7.47 2.45
C CYS A 206 16.14 6.52 3.49
N CYS A 207 16.20 5.22 3.18
CA CYS A 207 15.68 4.11 3.96
C CYS A 207 15.96 4.25 5.46
N ILE A 208 15.02 3.72 6.23
CA ILE A 208 15.08 3.61 7.67
C ILE A 208 15.33 2.13 8.00
N ASP A 209 16.42 1.87 8.72
CA ASP A 209 16.94 0.52 8.94
C ASP A 209 17.32 0.35 10.41
N ASP A 210 17.18 -0.87 10.92
CA ASP A 210 17.72 -1.27 12.21
C ASP A 210 19.17 -1.74 12.03
N ILE A 211 20.12 -0.92 12.52
CA ILE A 211 21.55 -1.14 12.36
C ILE A 211 22.19 -1.14 13.74
N ALA A 212 22.76 -2.29 14.11
CA ALA A 212 23.40 -2.49 15.41
C ALA A 212 22.48 -2.06 16.58
N ASP A 213 21.26 -2.61 16.58
CA ASP A 213 20.20 -2.36 17.58
C ASP A 213 19.78 -0.89 17.67
N ARG A 214 19.78 -0.21 16.52
CA ARG A 214 19.44 1.21 16.42
C ARG A 214 18.73 1.50 15.11
N TRP A 215 17.48 1.95 15.22
CA TRP A 215 16.76 2.52 14.10
C TRP A 215 17.39 3.83 13.66
N VAL A 216 17.89 3.86 12.43
CA VAL A 216 18.51 5.03 11.83
C VAL A 216 18.02 5.22 10.41
N TYR A 217 18.20 6.44 9.89
CA TYR A 217 18.07 6.70 8.47
C TYR A 217 19.22 7.56 7.98
N TRP A 218 19.56 7.39 6.71
CA TRP A 218 20.52 8.26 6.05
C TRP A 218 19.91 9.61 5.70
N ALA A 219 20.68 10.67 5.87
CA ALA A 219 20.30 12.03 5.48
C ALA A 219 21.45 12.77 4.80
N LYS A 220 21.10 13.61 3.83
CA LYS A 220 22.01 14.56 3.20
C LYS A 220 21.57 15.99 3.47
N ASN A 221 22.50 16.83 3.90
CA ASN A 221 22.23 18.24 4.14
C ASN A 221 23.50 19.09 4.08
N LYS A 222 23.46 20.19 3.31
CA LYS A 222 24.59 21.08 3.06
C LYS A 222 25.80 20.33 2.50
N GLY A 223 25.55 19.42 1.56
CA GLY A 223 26.58 18.64 0.87
C GLY A 223 27.25 17.55 1.70
N LYS A 224 26.78 17.27 2.92
CA LYS A 224 27.28 16.18 3.76
C LYS A 224 26.21 15.12 3.99
N SER A 225 26.64 13.86 3.95
CA SER A 225 25.87 12.65 4.22
C SER A 225 26.17 12.13 5.63
N PHE A 226 25.14 11.71 6.38
CA PHE A 226 25.27 11.19 7.75
C PHE A 226 24.04 10.38 8.18
N TRP A 227 24.18 9.66 9.28
CA TRP A 227 23.09 8.89 9.88
C TRP A 227 22.35 9.72 10.93
N VAL A 228 21.03 9.52 11.01
CA VAL A 228 20.15 10.15 12.00
C VAL A 228 19.43 9.05 12.75
N ASP A 229 19.44 9.16 14.07
CA ASP A 229 18.70 8.30 14.97
C ASP A 229 17.19 8.54 14.76
N ALA A 230 16.46 7.50 14.36
CA ALA A 230 15.05 7.58 14.04
C ALA A 230 14.14 7.80 15.26
N MET A 231 14.63 7.45 16.44
CA MET A 231 13.88 7.56 17.69
C MET A 231 13.93 9.00 18.23
N THR A 232 15.05 9.68 18.02
CA THR A 232 15.31 11.02 18.59
C THR A 232 15.36 12.13 17.54
N GLY A 233 15.57 11.79 16.26
CA GLY A 233 15.80 12.74 15.17
C GLY A 233 17.15 13.46 15.23
N LYS A 234 18.08 12.97 16.07
CA LYS A 234 19.42 13.56 16.23
C LYS A 234 20.44 12.85 15.34
N PRO A 235 21.41 13.56 14.74
CA PRO A 235 22.52 12.92 14.05
C PRO A 235 23.29 11.97 14.97
N VAL A 236 23.69 10.82 14.44
CA VAL A 236 24.57 9.84 15.09
C VAL A 236 26.01 10.31 14.89
N ASN A 237 26.48 11.20 15.75
CA ASN A 237 27.74 11.93 15.53
C ASN A 237 28.96 11.00 15.59
N GLU A 238 28.89 9.93 16.38
CA GLU A 238 29.93 8.90 16.49
C GLU A 238 30.19 8.17 15.16
N TRP A 239 29.22 8.15 14.24
CA TRP A 239 29.38 7.58 12.88
C TRP A 239 29.80 8.60 11.83
N GLY A 240 30.06 9.84 12.26
CA GLY A 240 30.65 10.90 11.44
C GLY A 240 29.72 11.56 10.43
N ARG A 241 30.31 12.48 9.67
CA ARG A 241 29.67 13.19 8.56
C ARG A 241 30.62 13.23 7.38
N TRP A 242 30.13 12.82 6.23
CA TRP A 242 30.97 12.47 5.09
C TRP A 242 30.51 13.22 3.84
N ASP A 243 31.35 13.31 2.81
CA ASP A 243 30.91 13.86 1.52
C ASP A 243 29.87 12.95 0.87
N ASP A 244 30.04 11.64 1.04
CA ASP A 244 29.03 10.66 0.70
C ASP A 244 29.14 9.39 1.55
N LEU A 245 28.05 8.62 1.60
CA LEU A 245 28.05 7.28 2.20
C LEU A 245 26.97 6.39 1.57
N CYS A 246 27.20 5.08 1.50
CA CYS A 246 26.23 4.11 0.98
C CYS A 246 26.45 2.71 1.56
N CYS A 247 25.60 1.78 1.11
CA CYS A 247 25.95 0.36 1.10
C CYS A 247 26.17 -0.20 2.51
N ILE A 248 25.28 0.16 3.45
CA ILE A 248 25.30 -0.39 4.80
C ILE A 248 24.93 -1.88 4.76
N GLN A 249 25.67 -2.70 5.48
CA GLN A 249 25.51 -4.15 5.48
C GLN A 249 26.08 -4.78 6.74
N GLN A 250 25.50 -5.92 7.13
CA GLN A 250 26.00 -6.76 8.21
C GLN A 250 26.96 -7.83 7.65
N LEU A 251 28.11 -7.99 8.28
CA LEU A 251 29.08 -9.06 8.03
C LEU A 251 28.69 -10.33 8.81
N LYS A 252 29.20 -11.50 8.42
CA LYS A 252 28.95 -12.78 9.12
C LYS A 252 29.40 -12.79 10.58
N ASP A 253 30.40 -11.97 10.92
CA ASP A 253 30.87 -11.82 12.29
C ASP A 253 30.03 -10.82 13.11
N GLY A 254 28.90 -10.35 12.55
CA GLY A 254 27.94 -9.47 13.19
C GLY A 254 28.26 -7.98 13.08
N ARG A 255 29.46 -7.60 12.59
CA ARG A 255 29.82 -6.19 12.40
C ARG A 255 28.99 -5.55 11.30
N TRP A 256 28.66 -4.28 11.48
CA TRP A 256 27.95 -3.47 10.49
C TRP A 256 28.91 -2.47 9.86
N ILE A 257 28.98 -2.44 8.54
CA ILE A 257 29.86 -1.55 7.81
C ILE A 257 29.12 -0.76 6.73
N PHE A 258 29.59 0.44 6.41
CA PHE A 258 29.12 1.20 5.25
C PHE A 258 30.29 1.86 4.52
N TRP A 259 30.16 2.05 3.21
CA TRP A 259 31.15 2.74 2.39
C TRP A 259 31.04 4.25 2.60
N VAL A 260 32.19 4.92 2.63
CA VAL A 260 32.33 6.35 2.92
C VAL A 260 33.24 7.01 1.90
N LYS A 261 32.86 8.21 1.46
CA LYS A 261 33.71 9.15 0.75
C LYS A 261 33.95 10.41 1.59
N ASP A 262 35.22 10.78 1.73
CA ASP A 262 35.67 11.98 2.44
C ASP A 262 36.82 12.65 1.67
N GLY A 263 36.48 13.66 0.87
CA GLY A 263 37.36 14.27 -0.11
C GLY A 263 37.80 13.26 -1.18
N ALA A 264 39.12 13.11 -1.32
CA ALA A 264 39.73 12.15 -2.24
C ALA A 264 39.86 10.73 -1.66
N LYS A 265 39.44 10.50 -0.40
CA LYS A 265 39.58 9.21 0.28
C LYS A 265 38.25 8.46 0.25
N GLU A 266 38.36 7.15 0.05
CA GLU A 266 37.25 6.21 0.12
C GLU A 266 37.64 5.05 1.04
N PHE A 267 36.73 4.63 1.94
CA PHE A 267 36.97 3.56 2.91
C PHE A 267 35.64 2.98 3.41
N TRP A 268 35.72 1.82 4.07
CA TRP A 268 34.61 1.23 4.82
C TRP A 268 34.68 1.65 6.29
N PHE A 269 33.57 2.13 6.84
CA PHE A 269 33.44 2.50 8.25
C PHE A 269 32.67 1.40 9.00
N ASN A 270 33.23 0.89 10.10
CA ASN A 270 32.55 -0.06 10.97
C ASN A 270 31.86 0.66 12.11
N VAL A 271 30.55 0.48 12.23
CA VAL A 271 29.73 1.17 13.23
C VAL A 271 29.94 0.63 14.64
N THR A 272 30.44 -0.60 14.77
CA THR A 272 30.62 -1.28 16.07
C THR A 272 31.87 -0.79 16.80
N ASP A 273 32.96 -0.53 16.07
CA ASP A 273 34.25 -0.10 16.66
C ASP A 273 34.78 1.24 16.15
N ASN A 274 34.03 1.92 15.28
CA ASN A 274 34.36 3.20 14.65
C ASN A 274 35.68 3.20 13.86
N LYS A 275 36.15 2.04 13.38
CA LYS A 275 37.37 1.94 12.57
C LYS A 275 37.10 2.11 11.07
N LYS A 276 38.15 2.56 10.38
CA LYS A 276 38.19 2.74 8.92
C LYS A 276 39.02 1.65 8.26
N TYR A 277 38.51 1.08 7.18
CA TYR A 277 39.17 0.01 6.41
C TYR A 277 39.31 0.45 4.96
N ASN A 278 40.55 0.46 4.45
CA ASN A 278 40.84 0.89 3.08
C ASN A 278 40.55 -0.20 2.03
N ASP A 279 40.43 -1.46 2.45
CA ASP A 279 40.26 -2.60 1.55
C ASP A 279 38.87 -3.23 1.72
N LYS A 280 38.28 -3.63 0.59
CA LYS A 280 37.06 -4.44 0.54
C LYS A 280 37.33 -5.88 1.00
N ASP A 281 38.59 -6.33 1.01
CA ASP A 281 38.95 -7.69 1.43
C ASP A 281 38.84 -7.94 2.94
N CYS A 282 38.64 -6.90 3.77
CA CYS A 282 38.29 -7.04 5.19
C CYS A 282 36.79 -7.36 5.42
N THR A 283 36.02 -7.54 4.34
CA THR A 283 34.55 -7.70 4.31
C THR A 283 34.10 -9.03 3.70
N LYS A 284 35.00 -10.02 3.58
CA LYS A 284 34.83 -11.21 2.71
C LYS A 284 33.74 -12.21 3.08
N GLU A 285 33.04 -12.03 4.18
CA GLU A 285 31.94 -12.91 4.55
C GLU A 285 30.72 -12.07 4.88
N TYR A 286 29.85 -11.86 3.88
CA TYR A 286 28.52 -11.26 4.04
C TYR A 286 27.60 -12.26 4.75
N ALA A 287 26.81 -11.79 5.73
CA ALA A 287 25.70 -12.58 6.24
C ALA A 287 24.64 -12.68 5.14
N ASN A 288 24.17 -13.90 4.85
CA ASN A 288 23.05 -14.13 3.91
C ASN A 288 21.74 -13.68 4.53
#